data_AF-A0A918DMU9-F1
#
_entry.id   AF-A0A918DMU9-F1
#
_cell.length_a   1.000
_cell.length_b   1.000
_cell.length_c   1.000
_cell.angle_alpha   90.00
_cell.angle_beta   90.00
_cell.angle_gamma   90.00
#
_symmetry.space_group_name_H-M   'P 1'
#
loop_
_entity.id
_entity.type
_entity.pdbx_description
1 polymer ?
#
loop_
_entity_poly.entity_id
_entity_poly.type
_entity_poly.pdbx_seq_one_letter_code
_entity_poly.pdbx_strand_id
1 'polypeptide(L)'
;MQQWYNLSDPAMEDALYEIASMRLFAGLSLDKAIPDHSTILKFRHLLERHGLARQIFDDASQWLFEAGVLLKEDSLIDATIF
;
A
#
# COMPACT_ATOMS: atom_id res chain seq x y z
N MET A 1 -0.01 -0.01 -1.53
CA MET A 1 1.16 0.89 -1.43
C MET A 1 2.33 0.23 -0.72
N GLN A 2 2.24 -0.10 0.58
CA GLN A 2 3.34 -0.79 1.30
C GLN A 2 3.85 -2.04 0.57
N GLN A 3 2.93 -2.87 0.07
CA GLN A 3 3.28 -4.09 -0.68
C GLN A 3 3.86 -3.81 -2.08
N TRP A 4 3.37 -2.80 -2.81
CA TRP A 4 3.87 -2.47 -4.17
C TRP A 4 5.25 -1.82 -4.16
N TYR A 5 5.57 -1.04 -3.13
CA TYR A 5 6.83 -0.32 -3.00
C TYR A 5 7.77 -0.93 -1.95
N ASN A 6 7.41 -2.09 -1.39
CA ASN A 6 8.14 -2.77 -0.32
C ASN A 6 8.50 -1.84 0.86
N LEU A 7 7.54 -1.02 1.32
CA LEU A 7 7.75 -0.04 2.38
C LEU A 7 7.45 -0.64 3.76
N SER A 8 8.35 -0.39 4.70
CA SER A 8 8.12 -0.63 6.13
C SER A 8 7.08 0.36 6.70
N ASP A 9 6.56 0.10 7.91
CA ASP A 9 5.57 1.00 8.54
C ASP A 9 6.14 2.43 8.76
N PRO A 10 7.40 2.63 9.20
CA PRO A 10 8.01 3.97 9.25
C PRO A 10 8.21 4.60 7.87
N ALA A 11 8.68 3.83 6.88
CA ALA A 11 8.88 4.37 5.53
C ALA A 11 7.54 4.77 4.88
N MET A 12 6.45 4.10 5.24
CA MET A 12 5.10 4.46 4.80
C MET A 12 4.61 5.75 5.45
N GLU A 13 4.90 5.97 6.74
CA GLU A 13 4.64 7.24 7.43
C GLU A 13 5.36 8.39 6.69
N ASP A 14 6.66 8.25 6.46
CA ASP A 14 7.47 9.25 5.75
C ASP A 14 6.92 9.51 4.34
N ALA A 15 6.58 8.46 3.59
CA ALA A 15 6.00 8.59 2.25
C ALA A 15 4.65 9.34 2.27
N LEU A 16 3.81 9.12 3.28
CA LEU A 16 2.57 9.89 3.44
C LEU A 16 2.83 11.35 3.82
N TYR A 17 3.91 11.66 4.53
CA TYR A 17 4.28 13.04 4.84
C TYR A 17 4.91 13.77 3.65
N GLU A 18 5.77 13.12 2.88
CA GLU A 18 6.55 13.78 1.84
C GLU A 18 5.88 13.74 0.46
N ILE A 19 5.21 12.65 0.11
CA ILE A 19 4.75 12.40 -1.26
C ILE A 19 3.26 12.70 -1.39
N ALA A 20 2.94 13.82 -2.05
CA ALA A 20 1.55 14.24 -2.25
C ALA A 20 0.69 13.21 -3.00
N SER A 21 1.25 12.52 -4.00
CA SER A 21 0.53 11.45 -4.71
C SER A 21 0.19 10.26 -3.83
N MET A 22 1.04 9.90 -2.86
CA MET A 22 0.75 8.83 -1.88
C MET A 22 -0.41 9.21 -0.96
N ARG A 23 -0.46 10.48 -0.52
CA ARG A 23 -1.60 10.99 0.25
C ARG A 23 -2.88 10.98 -0.56
N LEU A 24 -2.83 11.50 -1.78
CA LEU A 24 -4.00 11.55 -2.67
C LEU A 24 -4.53 10.14 -2.95
N PHE A 25 -3.62 9.18 -3.19
CA PHE A 25 -3.99 7.77 -3.37
C PHE A 25 -4.65 7.19 -2.10
N ALA A 26 -4.15 7.51 -0.91
CA ALA A 26 -4.75 7.11 0.36
C ALA A 26 -6.04 7.88 0.72
N GLY A 27 -6.45 8.87 -0.09
CA GLY A 27 -7.54 9.79 0.26
C GLY A 27 -7.26 10.66 1.48
N LEU A 28 -5.98 10.83 1.85
CA LEU A 28 -5.53 11.65 2.96
C LEU A 28 -5.27 13.08 2.49
N SER A 29 -5.50 14.03 3.39
CA SER A 29 -5.26 15.45 3.17
C SER A 29 -4.53 16.03 4.38
N LEU A 30 -3.68 17.05 4.16
CA LEU A 30 -2.83 17.63 5.22
C LEU A 30 -3.60 18.45 6.25
N ASP A 31 -4.89 18.69 6.00
CA ASP A 31 -5.83 19.26 6.98
C ASP A 31 -6.22 18.26 8.08
N LYS A 32 -5.93 16.96 7.88
CA LYS A 32 -6.18 15.88 8.83
C LYS A 32 -4.87 15.23 9.28
N ALA A 33 -4.92 14.60 10.45
CA ALA A 33 -3.78 13.88 10.99
C ALA A 33 -3.34 12.77 10.02
N ILE A 34 -2.07 12.81 9.61
CA ILE A 34 -1.44 11.71 8.87
C ILE A 34 -1.17 10.57 9.87
N PRO A 35 -1.51 9.32 9.54
CA PRO A 35 -1.23 8.18 10.40
C PRO A 35 0.26 8.05 10.70
N ASP A 36 0.61 7.88 11.97
CA ASP A 36 1.97 7.52 12.37
C ASP A 36 2.25 6.03 12.11
N HIS A 37 3.51 5.62 12.19
CA HIS A 37 3.94 4.24 11.99
C HIS A 37 3.19 3.27 12.91
N SER A 38 2.83 3.69 14.13
CA SER A 38 2.12 2.84 15.08
C SER A 38 0.67 2.56 14.63
N THR A 39 0.03 3.53 13.99
CA THR A 39 -1.30 3.43 13.41
C THR A 39 -1.27 2.57 12.15
N ILE A 40 -0.25 2.75 11.31
CA ILE A 40 -0.03 1.94 10.11
C ILE A 40 0.22 0.47 10.50
N LEU A 41 1.07 0.22 11.51
CA LEU A 41 1.33 -1.11 12.07
C LEU A 41 0.04 -1.80 12.55
N LYS A 42 -0.79 -1.11 13.32
CA LYS A 42 -2.08 -1.65 13.81
C LYS A 42 -3.02 -1.98 12.66
N PHE A 43 -3.08 -1.14 11.64
CA PHE A 43 -3.89 -1.38 10.45
C PHE A 43 -3.40 -2.60 9.67
N ARG A 44 -2.08 -2.73 9.47
CA ARG A 44 -1.47 -3.91 8.85
C ARG A 44 -1.82 -5.19 9.60
N HIS A 45 -1.67 -5.22 10.92
CA HIS A 45 -2.05 -6.37 11.74
C HIS A 45 -3.54 -6.69 11.69
N LEU A 46 -4.41 -5.67 11.58
CA LEU A 46 -5.83 -5.88 11.37
C LEU A 46 -6.08 -6.61 10.04
N LEU A 47 -5.46 -6.17 8.96
CA LEU A 47 -5.58 -6.81 7.65
C LEU A 47 -5.01 -8.24 7.65
N GLU A 48 -3.87 -8.47 8.27
CA GLU A 48 -3.25 -9.80 8.43
C GLU A 48 -4.16 -10.75 9.20
N ARG A 49 -4.71 -10.30 10.33
CA ARG A 49 -5.63 -11.08 11.16
C ARG A 49 -6.88 -11.53 10.41
N HIS A 50 -7.35 -10.71 9.46
CA HIS A 50 -8.52 -11.03 8.64
C HIS A 50 -8.17 -11.66 7.29
N GLY A 51 -6.88 -11.89 6.98
CA GLY A 51 -6.45 -12.40 5.68
C GLY A 51 -6.74 -11.45 4.51
N LEU A 52 -7.07 -10.18 4.80
CA LEU A 52 -7.50 -9.20 3.81
C LEU A 52 -6.33 -8.51 3.11
N ALA A 53 -5.15 -8.51 3.73
CA ALA A 53 -3.97 -7.83 3.18
C ALA A 53 -3.65 -8.32 1.75
N ARG A 54 -3.62 -9.65 1.56
CA ARG A 54 -3.34 -10.28 0.27
C ARG A 54 -4.52 -10.15 -0.70
N GLN A 55 -5.75 -10.37 -0.23
CA GLN A 55 -6.95 -10.25 -1.08
C GLN A 55 -7.08 -8.85 -1.69
N ILE A 56 -6.96 -7.81 -0.86
CA ILE A 56 -7.03 -6.41 -1.33
C ILE A 56 -5.90 -6.10 -2.31
N PHE A 57 -4.70 -6.63 -2.06
CA PHE A 57 -3.57 -6.44 -2.96
C PHE A 57 -3.78 -7.10 -4.33
N ASP A 58 -4.25 -8.34 -4.34
CA ASP A 58 -4.48 -9.12 -5.56
C ASP A 58 -5.62 -8.48 -6.38
N ASP A 59 -6.74 -8.13 -5.74
CA ASP A 59 -7.89 -7.49 -6.37
C ASP A 59 -7.50 -6.13 -6.98
N ALA A 60 -6.76 -5.31 -6.22
CA ALA A 60 -6.31 -4.00 -6.71
C ALA A 60 -5.29 -4.15 -7.86
N SER A 61 -4.40 -5.13 -7.79
CA SER A 61 -3.43 -5.42 -8.84
C SER A 61 -4.12 -5.93 -10.11
N GLN A 62 -5.14 -6.78 -9.97
CA GLN A 62 -5.96 -7.24 -11.09
C GLN A 62 -6.71 -6.06 -11.73
N TRP A 63 -7.33 -5.20 -10.94
CA TRP A 63 -8.02 -4.01 -11.46
C TRP A 63 -7.07 -3.08 -12.22
N LEU A 64 -5.85 -2.86 -11.71
CA LEU A 64 -4.83 -2.05 -12.39
C LEU A 64 -4.32 -2.71 -13.68
N PHE A 65 -4.24 -4.04 -13.71
CA PHE A 65 -3.90 -4.80 -14.92
C PHE A 65 -5.00 -4.68 -15.98
N GLU A 66 -6.27 -4.85 -15.60
CA GLU A 66 -7.42 -4.69 -16.50
C GLU A 66 -7.56 -3.26 -17.01
N ALA A 67 -7.23 -2.26 -16.19
CA ALA A 67 -7.19 -0.85 -16.58
C ALA A 67 -6.03 -0.49 -17.52
N GLY A 68 -5.12 -1.43 -17.81
CA GLY A 68 -3.93 -1.21 -18.66
C GLY A 68 -2.89 -0.27 -18.04
N VAL A 69 -3.02 0.04 -16.75
CA VAL A 69 -2.10 0.91 -16.00
C VAL A 69 -0.87 0.12 -15.54
N LEU A 70 -1.03 -1.19 -15.31
CA LEU A 70 0.05 -2.10 -14.96
C LEU A 70 0.51 -2.84 -16.22
N LEU A 71 1.64 -2.41 -16.78
CA LEU A 71 2.26 -3.10 -17.91
C LEU A 71 2.90 -4.41 -17.40
N LYS A 72 2.67 -5.48 -18.14
CA LYS A 72 3.27 -6.80 -17.93
C LYS A 72 4.76 -6.76 -18.28
N GLU A 73 5.56 -5.99 -17.54
CA GLU A 73 7.00 -6.19 -17.56
C GLU A 73 7.31 -7.47 -16.79
N ASP A 74 8.20 -8.26 -17.36
CA ASP A 74 8.62 -9.61 -16.97
C ASP A 74 9.42 -9.62 -15.65
N SER A 75 9.00 -8.81 -14.68
CA SER A 75 9.56 -8.72 -13.35
C SER A 75 8.50 -9.15 -12.36
N LEU A 76 8.42 -10.47 -12.18
CA LEU A 76 8.13 -11.11 -10.89
C LEU A 76 7.35 -10.19 -9.93
N ILE A 77 6.01 -10.18 -10.06
CA ILE A 77 5.16 -10.13 -8.86
C ILE A 77 5.29 -11.51 -8.20
N ASP A 78 6.52 -11.90 -7.90
CA ASP A 78 6.84 -12.94 -6.95
C ASP A 78 6.90 -12.21 -5.62
N ALA A 79 5.71 -11.94 -5.10
CA ALA A 79 5.53 -11.56 -3.71
C ALA A 79 5.85 -12.78 -2.83
N THR A 80 7.08 -13.30 -2.93
CA THR A 80 7.76 -13.97 -1.83
C THR A 80 8.17 -12.88 -0.84
N ILE A 81 7.16 -12.33 -0.16
CA ILE A 81 7.35 -11.52 1.03
C ILE A 81 6.92 -12.42 2.19
N PHE A 82 7.94 -12.90 2.92
CA PHE A 82 7.83 -13.54 4.23
C PHE A 82 7.50 -12.52 5.31
#